data_AF-A0A840GGH7-F1
#
_entry.id   AF-A0A840GGH7-F1
#
_cell.length_a   1.000
_cell.length_b   1.000
_cell.length_c   1.000
_cell.angle_alpha   90.00
_cell.angle_beta   90.00
_cell.angle_gamma   90.00
#
_symmetry.space_group_name_H-M   'P 1'
#
loop_
_entity.id
_entity.type
_entity.pdbx_description
1 polymer ?
#
loop_
_entity_poly.entity_id
_entity_poly.type
_entity_poly.pdbx_seq_one_letter_code
_entity_poly.pdbx_strand_id
1 'polypeptide(L)' 'MIDVTQLIPGRFYWVLVRSSTKTLEWQPARFTGATCQGDGAKWDFIGFNRDVGHHFIEVVDIGPELPS' A
#
# COMPACT_ATOMS: atom_id res chain seq x y z
N MET A 1 -3.84 -8.10 11.43
CA MET A 1 -4.26 -6.99 10.58
C MET A 1 -3.89 -5.71 11.29
N ILE A 2 -2.93 -4.95 10.76
CA ILE A 2 -2.55 -3.63 11.30
C ILE A 2 -3.59 -2.62 10.84
N ASP A 3 -4.06 -1.76 11.74
CA ASP A 3 -5.00 -0.71 11.39
C ASP A 3 -4.26 0.50 10.80
N VAL A 4 -4.82 1.10 9.75
CA VAL A 4 -4.23 2.27 9.08
C VAL A 4 -4.00 3.45 10.04
N THR A 5 -4.83 3.58 11.08
CA THR A 5 -4.71 4.66 12.08
C THR A 5 -3.47 4.53 12.96
N GLN A 6 -2.82 3.36 12.97
CA GLN A 6 -1.60 3.10 13.73
C GLN A 6 -0.32 3.34 12.92
N LEU A 7 -0.45 3.59 11.61
CA LEU A 7 0.69 3.77 10.73
C LEU A 7 1.28 5.17 10.84
N ILE A 8 2.60 5.24 10.68
CA ILE A 8 3.35 6.50 10.72
C ILE A 8 3.59 6.95 9.27
N PRO A 9 3.06 8.12 8.85
CA PRO A 9 3.32 8.66 7.52
C PRO A 9 4.82 8.80 7.26
N GLY A 10 5.26 8.42 6.06
CA GLY A 10 6.66 8.41 5.64
C GLY A 10 7.40 7.09 5.91
N ARG A 11 6.84 6.16 6.70
CA ARG A 11 7.40 4.83 6.93
C ARG A 11 7.02 3.84 5.84
N PHE A 12 7.84 2.81 5.70
CA PHE A 12 7.64 1.73 4.75
C PHE A 12 7.05 0.52 5.45
N TYR A 13 6.03 -0.09 4.83
CA TYR A 13 5.38 -1.28 5.33
C TYR A 13 5.26 -2.31 4.22
N TRP A 14 5.21 -3.58 4.59
CA TRP A 14 4.69 -4.60 3.69
C TRP A 14 3.18 -4.40 3.54
N VAL A 15 2.69 -4.35 2.30
CA VAL A 15 1.26 -4.30 2.01
C VAL A 15 0.88 -5.40 1.03
N LEU A 16 -0.20 -6.12 1.34
CA LEU A 16 -0.75 -7.12 0.46
C LEU A 16 -1.62 -6.40 -0.56
N VAL A 17 -1.22 -6.45 -1.82
CA VAL A 17 -1.83 -5.69 -2.88
C VAL A 17 -2.56 -6.59 -3.86
N ARG A 18 -3.73 -6.15 -4.30
CA ARG A 18 -4.46 -6.71 -5.43
C ARG A 18 -4.47 -5.68 -6.54
N SER A 19 -4.22 -6.09 -7.78
CA SER A 19 -4.34 -5.19 -8.93
C SER A 19 -5.09 -5.86 -10.07
N SER A 20 -5.44 -5.08 -11.09
CA SER A 20 -6.14 -5.62 -12.28
C SER A 20 -5.30 -6.59 -13.12
N THR A 21 -3.96 -6.56 -13.00
CA THR A 21 -3.05 -7.33 -13.85
C THR A 21 -2.18 -8.33 -13.09
N LYS A 22 -2.19 -8.29 -11.76
CA LYS A 22 -1.43 -9.21 -10.90
C LYS A 22 -2.32 -9.80 -9.81
N THR A 23 -2.03 -11.05 -9.48
CA THR A 23 -2.58 -11.73 -8.30
C THR A 23 -2.12 -11.04 -7.00
N LEU A 24 -2.76 -11.42 -5.88
CA LEU A 24 -2.38 -10.95 -4.55
C LEU A 24 -0.88 -11.16 -4.30
N GLU A 25 -0.18 -10.09 -3.97
CA GLU A 25 1.27 -10.12 -3.74
C GLU A 25 1.63 -9.14 -2.62
N TRP A 26 2.63 -9.49 -1.80
CA TRP A 26 3.18 -8.57 -0.81
C TRP A 26 4.18 -7.64 -1.48
N GLN A 27 3.99 -6.34 -1.31
CA GLN A 27 4.85 -5.30 -1.89
C GLN A 27 5.26 -4.28 -0.83
N PRO A 28 6.49 -3.73 -0.90
CA PRO A 28 6.88 -2.62 -0.06
C PRO A 28 6.18 -1.35 -0.55
N ALA A 29 5.54 -0.64 0.37
CA ALA A 29 4.93 0.66 0.08
C ALA A 29 5.19 1.65 1.22
N ARG A 30 5.37 2.92 0.84
CA ARG A 30 5.44 4.02 1.79
C ARG A 30 4.05 4.49 2.13
N PHE A 31 3.69 4.50 3.41
CA PHE A 31 2.43 5.09 3.84
C PHE A 31 2.52 6.62 3.76
N THR A 32 1.62 7.27 3.02
CA THR A 32 1.62 8.73 2.86
C THR A 32 0.51 9.43 3.63
N GLY A 33 -0.34 8.67 4.32
CA GLY A 33 -1.40 9.17 5.19
C GLY A 33 -2.78 8.64 4.80
N ALA A 34 -3.76 8.83 5.67
CA ALA A 34 -5.16 8.55 5.38
C ALA A 34 -5.90 9.88 5.12
N THR A 35 -6.72 9.94 4.08
CA THR A 35 -7.62 11.09 3.87
C THR A 35 -8.83 10.98 4.79
N CYS A 36 -9.12 12.03 5.58
CA CYS A 36 -10.26 12.07 6.51
C CYS A 36 -11.65 11.94 5.83
N GLN A 37 -11.71 11.98 4.50
CA GLN A 37 -12.92 11.84 3.71
C GLN A 37 -12.79 10.62 2.79
N GLY A 38 -13.15 9.44 3.29
CA GLY A 38 -13.62 8.29 2.50
C GLY A 38 -12.69 7.58 1.50
N ASP A 39 -11.63 8.22 1.01
CA ASP A 39 -10.81 7.73 -0.12
C ASP A 39 -9.67 6.76 0.27
N GLY A 40 -9.69 6.24 1.50
CA GLY A 40 -8.77 5.20 1.93
C GLY A 40 -7.34 5.68 2.22
N ALA A 41 -6.51 4.73 2.65
CA ALA A 41 -5.10 4.91 2.94
C ALA A 41 -4.31 5.22 1.65
N LYS A 42 -3.43 6.22 1.67
CA LYS A 42 -2.56 6.55 0.55
C LYS A 42 -1.20 5.88 0.70
N TRP A 43 -0.72 5.34 -0.42
CA TRP A 43 0.48 4.52 -0.49
C TRP A 43 1.30 4.87 -1.72
N ASP A 44 2.60 5.06 -1.55
CA ASP A 44 3.55 5.08 -2.67
C ASP A 44 4.18 3.69 -2.79
N PHE A 45 3.81 2.96 -3.83
CA PHE A 45 4.37 1.63 -4.07
C PHE A 45 5.71 1.71 -4.79
N ILE A 46 6.70 0.96 -4.32
CA ILE A 46 8.05 0.96 -4.91
C ILE A 46 8.16 -0.05 -6.06
N GLY A 47 7.48 -1.20 -5.93
CA GLY A 47 7.59 -2.33 -6.86
C GLY A 47 6.56 -2.38 -7.99
N PHE A 48 5.60 -1.45 -8.04
CA PHE A 48 4.65 -1.37 -9.15
C PHE A 48 5.29 -0.59 -10.30
N ASN A 49 5.56 -1.29 -11.41
CA ASN A 49 6.05 -0.66 -12.62
C ASN A 49 4.95 0.27 -13.16
N ARG A 50 5.25 1.58 -13.22
CA ARG A 50 4.35 2.59 -13.80
C ARG A 50 3.98 2.28 -15.25
N ASP A 51 4.81 1.50 -15.94
CA ASP A 51 4.62 1.07 -17.33
C ASP A 51 3.58 -0.06 -17.51
N VAL A 52 3.20 -0.74 -16.43
CA VAL A 52 2.09 -1.69 -16.46
C VAL A 52 0.83 -0.89 -16.16
N GLY A 53 -0.06 -0.75 -17.14
CA GLY A 53 -1.33 -0.04 -17.00
C GLY A 53 -2.30 -0.71 -16.02
N HIS A 54 -1.98 -0.70 -14.73
CA HIS A 54 -2.85 -1.17 -13.67
C HIS A 54 -4.08 -0.26 -13.62
N HIS A 55 -5.26 -0.82 -13.90
CA HIS A 55 -6.52 -0.09 -13.83
C HIS A 55 -6.83 0.27 -12.36
N PHE A 56 -6.46 -0.61 -11.43
CA PHE A 56 -6.56 -0.36 -10.00
C PHE A 56 -5.42 -1.06 -9.24
N ILE A 57 -5.10 -0.50 -8.08
CA ILE A 57 -4.29 -1.13 -7.03
C ILE A 57 -5.07 -0.95 -5.73
N GLU A 58 -5.31 -2.05 -5.02
CA GLU A 58 -6.03 -2.09 -3.75
C GLU A 58 -5.13 -2.72 -2.69
N VAL A 59 -5.03 -2.11 -1.52
CA VAL A 59 -4.36 -2.69 -0.36
C VAL A 59 -5.39 -3.52 0.42
N VAL A 60 -5.12 -4.82 0.53
CA VAL A 60 -6.00 -5.81 1.16
C VAL A 60 -5.59 -6.07 2.62
N ASP A 61 -4.29 -6.07 2.90
CA ASP A 61 -3.76 -6.23 4.27
C ASP A 61 -2.46 -5.45 4.45
N ILE A 62 -2.14 -5.15 5.71
CA ILE A 62 -0.94 -4.41 6.12
C ILE A 62 -0.11 -5.29 7.04
N GLY A 63 1.11 -5.53 6.61
CA GLY A 63 2.15 -6.29 7.30
C GLY A 63 3.13 -5.39 8.05
N PRO A 64 4.20 -5.97 8.60
CA PRO A 64 5.12 -5.25 9.48
C PRO A 64 5.84 -4.09 8.78
N GLU A 65 6.27 -3.11 9.59
CA GLU A 65 7.17 -2.04 9.16
C GLU A 65 8.49 -2.64 8.65
N LEU A 66 8.98 -2.07 7.57
CA LEU A 66 10.28 -2.40 6.99
C LEU A 66 11.39 -1.64 7.74
N PRO A 67 12.48 -2.32 8.14
CA PRO A 67 13.62 -1.64 8.75
C PRO A 67 14.23 -0.64 7.73
N SER A 68 14.42 0.60 8.20
CA SER A 68 15.05 1.69 7.45
C SER A 68 16.56 1.56 7.35
#